data_AF-A0A7V4E336-F1
#
_entry.id   AF-A0A7V4E336-F1
#
_cell.length_a   1.000
_cell.length_b   1.000
_cell.length_c   1.000
_cell.angle_alpha   90.00
_cell.angle_beta   90.00
_cell.angle_gamma   90.00
#
_symmetry.space_group_name_H-M   'P 1'
#
loop_
_entity.id
_entity.type
_entity.pdbx_description
1 polymer ?
#
loop_
_entity_poly.entity_id
_entity_poly.type
_entity_poly.pdbx_seq_one_letter_code
_entity_poly.pdbx_strand_id
1 'polypeptide(L)' 'MGLDSEDVLELFQRKFGKYNTLIIKKALTYFEDAEKEPEIELIKKINWEDIKKFFIKEFGKI' A
#
# COMPACT_ATOMS: atom_id res chain seq x y z
N MET A 1 13.40 9.58 -12.45
CA MET A 1 12.49 10.28 -11.54
C MET A 1 11.41 9.27 -11.19
N GLY A 2 11.46 8.70 -9.98
CA GLY A 2 10.48 7.72 -9.52
C GLY A 2 9.35 8.44 -8.78
N LEU A 3 8.17 7.83 -8.74
CA LEU A 3 7.06 8.30 -7.91
C LEU A 3 7.39 8.01 -6.44
N ASP A 4 7.14 8.97 -5.56
CA ASP A 4 7.20 8.77 -4.12
C ASP A 4 5.80 8.52 -3.51
N SER A 5 5.78 8.24 -2.21
CA SER A 5 4.57 7.87 -1.47
C SER A 5 3.50 8.99 -1.46
N GLU A 6 3.90 10.26 -1.54
CA GLU A 6 3.00 11.41 -1.63
C GLU A 6 2.41 11.55 -3.03
N ASP A 7 3.21 11.32 -4.08
CA ASP A 7 2.72 11.32 -5.47
C ASP A 7 1.59 10.29 -5.67
N VAL A 8 1.72 9.11 -5.05
CA VAL A 8 0.70 8.06 -5.11
C VAL A 8 -0.61 8.50 -4.46
N LEU A 9 -0.53 9.20 -3.33
CA LEU A 9 -1.71 9.73 -2.64
C LEU A 9 -2.36 10.86 -3.45
N GLU A 10 -1.58 11.72 -4.08
CA GLU A 10 -2.10 12.75 -4.99
C GLU A 10 -2.83 12.12 -6.17
N LEU A 11 -2.22 11.11 -6.81
CA LEU A 11 -2.85 10.39 -7.93
C LEU A 11 -4.17 9.74 -7.53
N PHE A 12 -4.23 9.15 -6.33
CA PHE A 12 -5.48 8.60 -5.79
C PHE A 12 -6.54 9.69 -5.64
N GLN A 13 -6.20 10.82 -5.02
CA GLN A 13 -7.15 11.92 -4.83
C GLN A 13 -7.60 12.54 -6.15
N ARG A 14 -6.73 12.61 -7.16
CA ARG A 14 -7.10 13.09 -8.49
C ARG A 14 -8.08 12.16 -9.20
N LYS A 15 -7.95 10.85 -9.01
CA LYS A 15 -8.80 9.85 -9.67
C LYS A 15 -10.15 9.67 -8.97
N PHE A 16 -10.17 9.66 -7.65
CA PHE A 16 -11.36 9.32 -6.86
C PHE A 16 -11.98 10.51 -6.13
N GLY A 17 -11.28 11.64 -6.02
CA GLY A 17 -11.71 12.84 -5.30
C GLY A 17 -11.05 12.99 -3.94
N LYS A 18 -11.45 14.03 -3.19
CA LYS A 18 -10.91 14.28 -1.84
C LYS A 18 -11.39 13.23 -0.86
N TYR A 19 -10.49 12.34 -0.46
CA TYR A 19 -10.68 11.38 0.62
C TYR A 19 -9.77 11.72 1.80
N ASN A 20 -10.15 11.25 2.99
CA ASN A 20 -9.29 11.37 4.16
C ASN A 20 -8.06 10.48 3.99
N THR A 21 -6.89 11.10 3.91
CA THR A 21 -5.60 10.43 3.72
C THR A 21 -5.31 9.39 4.79
N LEU A 22 -5.82 9.56 6.01
CA LEU A 22 -5.68 8.57 7.09
C LEU A 22 -6.38 7.25 6.77
N ILE A 23 -7.56 7.31 6.16
CA ILE A 23 -8.32 6.11 5.78
C ILE A 23 -7.55 5.35 4.69
N ILE A 24 -7.01 6.08 3.71
CA ILE A 24 -6.22 5.50 2.62
C ILE A 24 -4.95 4.85 3.17
N LYS A 25 -4.19 5.56 4.01
CA LYS A 25 -2.99 5.02 4.66
C LYS A 25 -3.29 3.76 5.46
N LYS A 26 -4.37 3.75 6.23
CA LYS A 26 -4.80 2.58 7.00
C LYS A 26 -5.13 1.40 6.10
N ALA A 27 -5.85 1.63 5.00
CA ALA A 27 -6.17 0.60 4.03
C ALA A 27 -4.91 0.00 3.38
N LEU A 28 -3.90 0.82 3.08
CA LEU A 28 -2.62 0.36 2.53
C LEU A 28 -1.77 -0.47 3.51
N THR A 29 -2.05 -0.37 4.81
CA THR A 29 -1.36 -1.14 5.87
C THR A 29 -2.17 -2.31 6.42
N TYR A 30 -3.34 -2.59 5.84
CA TYR A 30 -4.23 -3.65 6.30
C TYR A 30 -4.03 -4.91 5.44
N PHE A 31 -3.44 -5.95 6.03
CA PHE A 31 -3.07 -7.18 5.32
C PHE A 31 -3.91 -8.40 5.71
N GLU A 32 -4.77 -8.29 6.73
CA GLU A 32 -5.45 -9.45 7.31
C GLU A 32 -6.28 -10.23 6.27
N ASP A 33 -6.98 -9.53 5.37
CA ASP A 33 -7.72 -10.19 4.30
C ASP A 33 -6.81 -10.71 3.17
N ALA A 34 -5.73 -10.00 2.85
CA ALA A 34 -4.75 -10.44 1.85
C ALA A 34 -3.99 -11.72 2.29
N GLU A 35 -3.80 -11.93 3.59
CA GLU A 35 -3.18 -13.15 4.13
C GLU A 35 -4.08 -14.39 4.10
N LYS A 36 -5.39 -14.20 3.92
CA LYS A 36 -6.37 -15.29 3.75
C LYS A 36 -6.51 -15.71 2.29
N GLU A 37 -6.01 -14.91 1.36
CA GLU A 37 -6.04 -15.21 -0.07
C GLU A 37 -5.02 -16.30 -0.43
N PRO A 38 -5.29 -17.11 -1.46
CA PRO A 38 -4.37 -18.13 -1.92
C PRO A 38 -3.08 -17.53 -2.47
N GLU A 39 -1.96 -18.26 -2.36
CA GLU A 39 -0.69 -17.84 -2.96
C GLU A 39 -0.82 -17.71 -4.48
N ILE A 40 -0.31 -16.59 -5.01
CA ILE A 40 -0.28 -16.29 -6.44
C ILE A 40 1.12 -16.53 -7.01
N GLU A 41 1.21 -16.91 -8.29
CA GLU A 41 2.49 -16.99 -8.97
C GLU A 41 3.07 -15.59 -9.23
N LEU A 42 4.16 -15.27 -8.55
CA LEU A 42 4.83 -13.97 -8.69
C LEU A 42 5.86 -14.00 -9.82
N ILE A 43 5.80 -12.99 -10.71
CA ILE A 43 6.77 -12.80 -11.82
C ILE A 43 8.21 -12.67 -11.30
N LYS A 44 8.38 -12.17 -10.06
CA LYS A 44 9.65 -12.05 -9.36
C LYS A 44 9.55 -12.70 -7.99
N LYS A 45 10.63 -13.36 -7.56
CA LYS A 45 10.74 -13.85 -6.18
C LYS A 45 10.86 -12.65 -5.24
N ILE A 46 9.82 -12.41 -4.46
CA ILE A 46 9.79 -11.40 -3.41
C ILE A 46 9.16 -12.01 -2.16
N ASN A 47 9.71 -11.65 -1.00
CA ASN A 47 9.18 -12.10 0.27
C ASN A 47 8.02 -11.19 0.69
N TRP A 48 6.88 -11.80 1.02
CA TRP A 48 5.70 -11.09 1.50
C TRP A 48 5.98 -10.27 2.77
N GLU A 49 6.85 -10.74 3.66
CA GLU A 49 7.21 -9.98 4.86
C GLU A 49 7.93 -8.66 4.55
N ASP A 50 8.77 -8.64 3.51
CA ASP A 50 9.48 -7.43 3.10
C ASP A 50 8.52 -6.40 2.50
N ILE A 51 7.49 -6.87 1.79
CA ILE A 51 6.41 -6.04 1.27
C ILE A 51 5.64 -5.40 2.43
N LYS A 52 5.20 -6.20 3.42
CA LYS A 52 4.48 -5.68 4.59
C LYS A 52 5.29 -4.62 5.34
N LYS A 53 6.58 -4.88 5.58
CA LYS A 53 7.49 -3.92 6.24
C LYS A 53 7.62 -2.61 5.48
N PHE A 54 7.70 -2.67 4.14
CA PHE A 54 7.75 -1.48 3.30
C PHE A 54 6.50 -0.61 3.47
N PHE A 55 5.31 -1.18 3.31
CA PHE A 55 4.04 -0.43 3.43
C PHE A 55 3.82 0.13 4.84
N ILE A 56 4.14 -0.64 5.89
CA ILE A 56 4.04 -0.16 7.27
C ILE A 56 5.01 1.01 7.52
N LYS A 57 6.23 0.94 7.00
CA LYS A 57 7.23 2.01 7.15
C LYS A 57 6.81 3.30 6.45
N GLU A 58 6.27 3.18 5.24
CA GLU A 58 5.91 4.33 4.39
C GLU A 58 4.57 4.97 4.79
N PHE A 59 3.56 4.16 5.09
CA PHE A 59 2.17 4.64 5.32
C PHE A 59 1.68 4.47 6.76
N GLY A 60 2.36 3.66 7.59
CA GLY A 60 1.98 3.37 8.97
C GLY A 60 2.44 4.38 10.02
N LYS A 61 3.19 5.42 9.62
CA LYS A 61 3.39 6.61 10.47
C LYS A 61 2.11 7.44 10.46
N ILE A 62 1.29 7.25 11.49
CA ILE A 62 0.04 7.97 11.72
C ILE A 62 0.23 8.96 12.86
#